data_AF-A0A937Q1T3-F1
#
_entry.id   AF-A0A937Q1T3-F1
#
_cell.length_a   1.000
_cell.length_b   1.000
_cell.length_c   1.000
_cell.angle_alpha   90.00
_cell.angle_beta   90.00
_cell.angle_gamma   90.00
#
_symmetry.space_group_name_H-M   'P 1'
#
loop_
_entity.id
_entity.type
_entity.pdbx_description
1 polymer ?
#
loop_
_entity_poly.entity_id
_entity_poly.type
_entity_poly.pdbx_seq_one_letter_code
_entity_poly.pdbx_strand_id
1 'polypeptide(L)' 'MTADKNKRDFYWAQEVADRFGISKKTLLGWEKEGKISNLPKDWRGWRMYGDRHLKQVGKVIEAKKNKNKNKA' A
#
# COMPACT_ATOMS: atom_id res chain seq x y z
N MET A 1 -12.35 10.90 13.92
CA MET A 1 -11.38 11.90 13.39
C MET A 1 -10.69 11.27 12.19
N THR A 2 -11.29 11.33 11.00
CA THR A 2 -10.64 10.81 9.78
C THR A 2 -10.67 11.96 8.80
N ALA A 3 -9.60 12.76 8.86
CA ALA A 3 -9.45 13.97 8.09
C ALA A 3 -9.12 13.61 6.64
N ASP A 4 -10.12 13.57 5.80
CA ASP A 4 -9.94 13.57 4.35
C ASP A 4 -9.66 14.99 3.85
N LYS A 5 -8.83 15.04 2.79
CA LYS A 5 -8.54 16.17 1.89
C LYS A 5 -7.32 17.03 2.26
N ASN A 6 -6.14 16.43 2.09
CA ASN A 6 -5.05 17.16 1.47
C ASN A 6 -4.54 16.31 0.30
N LYS A 7 -4.61 16.82 -0.94
CA LYS A 7 -3.99 16.17 -2.10
C LYS A 7 -2.48 16.23 -1.88
N ARG A 8 -1.91 15.18 -1.28
CA ARG A 8 -0.47 14.97 -1.22
C ARG A 8 -0.08 14.09 -2.41
N ASP A 9 1.00 14.43 -3.10
CA ASP A 9 1.55 13.62 -4.19
C ASP A 9 2.05 12.24 -3.72
N PHE A 10 2.28 12.10 -2.41
CA PHE A 10 2.81 10.90 -1.79
C PHE A 10 2.11 10.56 -0.47
N TYR A 11 1.96 9.27 -0.23
CA TYR A 11 1.39 8.68 0.98
C TYR A 11 2.49 7.88 1.71
N TRP A 12 2.47 7.88 3.03
CA TRP A 12 3.37 7.05 3.82
C TRP A 12 2.83 5.63 3.98
N ALA A 13 3.72 4.67 4.24
CA ALA A 13 3.35 3.28 4.48
C ALA A 13 2.25 3.11 5.56
N GLN A 14 2.25 3.98 6.58
CA GLN A 14 1.21 3.98 7.62
C GLN A 14 -0.15 4.41 7.09
N GLU A 15 -0.17 5.44 6.25
CA GLU A 15 -1.39 5.99 5.67
C GLU A 15 -1.99 5.03 4.65
N VAL A 16 -1.14 4.38 3.85
CA VAL A 16 -1.57 3.32 2.93
C VAL A 16 -2.11 2.11 3.72
N ALA A 17 -1.41 1.71 4.78
CA ALA A 17 -1.87 0.65 5.66
C ALA A 17 -3.28 0.92 6.21
N ASP A 18 -3.50 2.12 6.75
CA ASP A 18 -4.78 2.56 7.31
C ASP A 18 -5.89 2.61 6.24
N ARG A 19 -5.62 3.28 5.11
CA ARG A 19 -6.57 3.42 3.98
C ARG A 19 -7.08 2.08 3.46
N PHE A 20 -6.22 1.07 3.44
CA PHE A 20 -6.56 -0.25 2.91
C PHE A 20 -6.89 -1.29 4.00
N GLY A 21 -6.80 -0.92 5.28
CA GLY A 21 -7.03 -1.83 6.41
C GLY A 21 -6.03 -2.99 6.46
N ILE A 22 -4.78 -2.75 6.07
CA ILE A 22 -3.70 -3.76 6.07
C ILE A 22 -2.57 -3.36 7.00
N SER A 23 -1.76 -4.32 7.44
CA SER A 23 -0.59 -4.02 8.27
C SER A 23 0.57 -3.47 7.43
N LYS A 24 1.37 -2.55 8.00
CA LYS A 24 2.65 -2.11 7.39
C LYS A 24 3.55 -3.27 6.99
N LYS A 25 3.58 -4.34 7.81
CA LYS A 25 4.35 -5.56 7.54
C LYS A 25 3.94 -6.22 6.22
N THR A 26 2.67 -6.16 5.85
CA THR A 26 2.14 -6.65 4.58
C THR A 26 2.63 -5.81 3.41
N LEU A 27 2.61 -4.48 3.54
CA LEU A 27 3.18 -3.56 2.54
C LEU A 27 4.68 -3.80 2.32
N LEU A 28 5.44 -3.99 3.40
CA LEU A 28 6.86 -4.31 3.33
C LEU A 28 7.09 -5.69 2.69
N GLY A 29 6.25 -6.68 3.01
CA GLY A 29 6.29 -7.99 2.39
C GLY A 29 6.04 -7.93 0.88
N TRP A 30 5.07 -7.13 0.44
CA TRP A 30 4.77 -6.96 -1.00
C TRP A 30 5.87 -6.26 -1.78
N GLU A 31 6.62 -5.36 -1.15
CA GLU A 31 7.84 -4.81 -1.76
C GLU A 31 8.89 -5.90 -1.95
N LYS A 32 9.18 -6.70 -0.90
CA LYS A 32 10.11 -7.84 -1.00
C LYS A 32 9.70 -8.88 -2.03
N GLU A 33 8.40 -9.12 -2.15
CA GLU A 33 7.83 -10.10 -3.08
C GLU A 33 7.71 -9.56 -4.52
N GLY A 34 8.09 -8.29 -4.75
CA GLY A 34 8.05 -7.65 -6.07
C GLY A 34 6.64 -7.31 -6.56
N LYS A 35 5.63 -7.35 -5.68
CA LYS A 35 4.23 -7.02 -6.01
C LYS A 35 3.99 -5.52 -6.13
N ILE A 36 4.79 -4.73 -5.41
CA ILE A 36 4.82 -3.27 -5.53
C ILE A 36 6.16 -2.90 -6.16
N SER A 37 6.14 -1.90 -7.04
CA SER A 37 7.37 -1.38 -7.64
C SER A 37 8.28 -0.74 -6.59
N ASN A 38 9.56 -0.57 -6.93
CA ASN A 38 10.54 0.00 -6.01
C ASN A 38 10.09 1.40 -5.57
N LEU A 39 9.94 1.57 -4.27
CA LEU A 39 9.45 2.82 -3.70
C LEU A 39 10.59 3.84 -3.67
N PRO A 40 10.36 5.07 -4.15
CA PRO A 40 11.31 6.14 -3.93
C PRO A 40 11.54 6.30 -2.43
N LYS A 41 12.80 6.28 -2.04
CA LYS A 41 13.24 6.52 -0.67
C LYS A 41 13.65 7.97 -0.56
N ASP A 42 13.08 8.65 0.41
CA ASP A 42 13.55 9.96 0.82
C ASP A 42 14.98 9.87 1.38
N TRP A 43 15.66 11.01 1.54
CA TRP A 43 16.95 11.09 2.22
C TRP A 43 16.91 10.58 3.66
N ARG A 44 15.73 10.60 4.29
CA ARG A 44 15.48 9.98 5.62
C ARG A 44 15.20 8.47 5.58
N GLY A 45 15.26 7.86 4.40
CA GLY A 45 14.90 6.44 4.19
C GLY A 45 13.40 6.16 4.23
N TRP A 46 12.55 7.20 4.20
CA TRP A 46 11.10 7.03 4.22
C TRP A 46 10.60 6.60 2.84
N ARG A 47 9.70 5.61 2.84
CA ARG A 47 9.10 5.07 1.63
C ARG A 47 7.89 5.90 1.23
N MET A 48 7.95 6.50 0.05
CA MET A 48 6.88 7.33 -0.49
C MET A 48 6.03 6.54 -1.49
N TYR A 49 4.74 6.40 -1.17
CA TYR A 49 3.76 5.73 -2.03
C TYR A 49 3.02 6.78 -2.85
N GLY A 50 3.34 6.93 -4.13
CA GLY A 50 2.49 7.66 -5.07
C GLY A 50 1.25 6.87 -5.51
N ASP A 51 0.40 7.51 -6.32
CA ASP A 51 -0.84 6.94 -6.85
C ASP A 51 -0.66 5.59 -7.55
N ARG A 52 0.44 5.43 -8.31
CA ARG A 52 0.78 4.17 -8.99
C ARG A 52 0.92 3.02 -8.00
N HIS A 53 1.55 3.25 -6.84
CA HIS A 53 1.71 2.24 -5.80
C HIS A 53 0.38 1.92 -5.12
N LEU A 54 -0.49 2.91 -4.90
CA LEU A 54 -1.83 2.68 -4.37
C LEU A 54 -2.66 1.77 -5.30
N LYS A 55 -2.59 2.00 -6.61
CA LYS A 55 -3.24 1.13 -7.60
C LYS A 55 -2.71 -0.30 -7.56
N GLN A 56 -1.40 -0.49 -7.39
CA GLN A 56 -0.81 -1.82 -7.23
C GLN A 56 -1.31 -2.50 -5.94
N VAL A 57 -1.30 -1.78 -4.82
CA VAL A 57 -1.80 -2.25 -3.53
C VAL A 57 -3.26 -2.69 -3.63
N GLY A 58 -4.13 -1.86 -4.23
CA GLY A 58 -5.53 -2.18 -4.47
C GLY A 58 -5.71 -3.49 -5.23
N LYS A 59 -5.02 -3.64 -6.37
CA LYS A 59 -5.06 -4.87 -7.18
C LYS A 59 -4.63 -6.11 -6.39
N VAL A 60 -3.58 -6.01 -5.57
CA VAL A 60 -3.10 -7.13 -4.75
C VAL A 60 -4.13 -7.51 -3.69
N ILE A 61 -4.79 -6.54 -3.07
CA ILE A 61 -5.84 -6.77 -2.07
C ILE A 61 -7.06 -7.44 -2.71
N GLU A 62 -7.51 -6.94 -3.85
CA GLU A 62 -8.62 -7.52 -4.61
C GLU A 62 -8.33 -8.97 -5.01
N ALA A 63 -7.13 -9.22 -5.54
CA ALA A 63 -6.69 -10.58 -5.89
C ALA A 63 -6.64 -11.51 -4.67
N LYS A 64 -6.23 -11.00 -3.49
CA LYS A 64 -6.26 -11.78 -2.24
C LYS A 64 -7.67 -12.06 -1.74
N LYS A 65 -8.60 -11.09 -1.82
CA LYS A 65 -10.01 -11.29 -1.45
C LYS A 65 -10.66 -12.38 -2.29
N ASN A 66 -10.39 -12.39 -3.60
CA ASN A 66 -10.92 -13.41 -4.49
C ASN A 66 -10.41 -14.82 -4.14
N LYS A 67 -9.11 -14.96 -3.84
CA LYS A 67 -8.54 -16.24 -3.39
C LYS A 67 -9.12 -16.76 -2.07
N ASN A 68 -9.48 -15.87 -1.14
CA ASN A 68 -10.06 -16.29 0.14
C ASN A 68 -11.51 -16.79 -0.01
N LYS A 69 -12.28 -16.25 -0.97
CA LYS A 69 -13.64 -16.71 -1.26
C LYS A 69 -13.68 -18.09 -1.91
N ASN A 70 -12.67 -18.43 -2.73
CA ASN A 70 -12.62 -19.72 -3.42
C ASN A 70 -12.08 -20.87 -2.54
N LYS A 71 -12.00 -20.64 -1.22
CA LYS A 71 -11.50 -21.60 -0.23
C LYS A 71 -12.55 -21.92 0.85
N ALA A 72 -13.80 -21.53 0.62
CA ALA A 72 -14.98 -21.83 1.43
C ALA A 72 -15.89 -22.79 0.67
#